data_AF-A0A8C7YGZ5-F1
#
_entry.id   AF-A0A8C7YGZ5-F1
#
_cell.length_a   1.000
_cell.length_b   1.000
_cell.length_c   1.000
_cell.angle_alpha   90.00
_cell.angle_beta   90.00
_cell.angle_gamma   90.00
#
_symmetry.space_group_name_H-M   'P 1'
#
loop_
_entity.id
_entity.type
_entity.pdbx_description
1 polymer ?
#
loop_
_entity_poly.entity_id
_entity_poly.type
_entity_poly.pdbx_seq_one_letter_code
_entity_poly.pdbx_strand_id
1 'polypeptide(L)'
;MLPLSLLFRRYAVLTGSTAVLFVQCSAVHQCPEHMSCCRLFTGEWGCCPLPNAVCCGDKEHCCPEGYTCDLASKSCHKLLTLQLETVPLTPVFLPDDQSQRGPVKPILNRCDDVYSCNVDETCCRTSHTTWGCCLSPNKMLLKLKVIEADIVLKVPHLLF
;
A
#
# COMPACT_ATOMS: atom_id res chain seq x y z
N MET A 1 23.84 47.86 -32.13
CA MET A 1 24.20 46.89 -31.08
C MET A 1 22.89 46.22 -30.66
N LEU A 2 22.63 45.01 -31.15
CA LEU A 2 21.36 44.27 -30.98
C LEU A 2 21.57 43.18 -29.92
N PRO A 3 20.71 43.02 -28.89
CA PRO A 3 20.96 42.02 -27.86
C PRO A 3 20.66 40.60 -28.36
N LEU A 4 21.61 39.72 -28.04
CA LEU A 4 21.75 38.31 -28.39
C LEU A 4 20.94 37.44 -27.42
N SER A 5 19.63 37.23 -27.63
CA SER A 5 18.84 36.35 -26.74
C SER A 5 17.75 35.51 -27.42
N LEU A 6 17.81 35.34 -28.75
CA LEU A 6 16.99 34.34 -29.48
C LEU A 6 17.80 33.06 -29.78
N LEU A 7 17.93 32.14 -28.81
CA LEU A 7 18.29 30.73 -29.13
C LEU A 7 18.06 29.71 -27.99
N PHE A 8 16.80 29.49 -27.61
CA PHE A 8 16.36 28.17 -27.10
C PHE A 8 15.07 27.80 -27.83
N ARG A 9 15.20 27.40 -29.09
CA ARG A 9 15.07 26.00 -29.53
C ARG A 9 13.76 25.37 -29.05
N ARG A 10 12.87 25.24 -30.03
CA ARG A 10 11.78 24.28 -30.18
C ARG A 10 11.94 23.03 -29.32
N TYR A 11 11.14 22.92 -28.27
CA TYR A 11 10.69 21.63 -27.77
C TYR A 11 9.18 21.77 -27.62
N ALA A 12 8.44 21.40 -28.68
CA ALA A 12 7.07 20.94 -28.45
C ALA A 12 7.24 19.70 -27.56
N VAL A 13 7.01 19.88 -26.26
CA VAL A 13 6.89 18.77 -25.33
C VAL A 13 5.60 18.08 -25.72
N LEU A 14 5.71 17.12 -26.65
CA LEU A 14 4.68 16.12 -26.87
C LEU A 14 4.74 15.18 -25.66
N THR A 15 4.28 15.67 -24.50
CA THR A 15 3.88 14.78 -23.41
C THR A 15 2.67 14.03 -23.93
N GLY A 16 2.93 12.86 -24.53
CA GLY A 16 1.94 11.81 -24.70
C GLY A 16 1.39 11.51 -23.32
N SER A 17 0.31 12.20 -22.98
CA SER A 17 -0.36 12.08 -21.71
C SER A 17 -1.22 10.85 -21.84
N THR A 18 -0.73 9.69 -21.37
CA THR A 18 -1.66 8.75 -20.76
C THR A 18 -2.17 9.50 -19.54
N ALA A 19 -3.20 10.33 -19.73
CA ALA A 19 -3.87 11.02 -18.66
C ALA A 19 -4.43 9.91 -17.77
N VAL A 20 -3.76 9.64 -16.65
CA VAL A 20 -4.40 8.91 -15.56
C VAL A 20 -5.55 9.82 -15.17
N LEU A 21 -6.78 9.43 -15.50
CA LEU A 21 -7.94 10.19 -15.10
C LEU A 21 -7.98 10.11 -13.57
N PHE A 22 -8.17 11.23 -12.90
CA PHE A 22 -8.29 11.26 -11.44
C PHE A 22 -9.68 11.76 -11.08
N VAL A 23 -10.27 11.15 -10.05
CA VAL A 23 -11.50 11.61 -9.41
C VAL A 23 -11.11 12.64 -8.35
N GLN A 24 -11.53 13.90 -8.53
CA GLN A 24 -11.27 14.95 -7.57
C GLN A 24 -12.19 14.81 -6.35
N CYS A 25 -11.61 14.52 -5.18
CA CYS A 25 -12.36 14.38 -3.93
C CYS A 25 -12.47 15.71 -3.16
N SER A 26 -11.42 16.54 -3.25
CA SER A 26 -11.33 17.86 -2.61
C SER A 26 -10.30 18.72 -3.35
N ALA A 27 -10.10 19.97 -2.98
CA ALA A 27 -9.07 20.85 -3.58
C ALA A 27 -7.65 20.26 -3.53
N VAL A 28 -7.37 19.40 -2.53
CA VAL A 28 -6.03 18.81 -2.29
C VAL A 28 -6.00 17.28 -2.35
N HIS A 29 -7.14 16.61 -2.56
CA HIS A 29 -7.23 15.15 -2.60
C HIS A 29 -7.86 14.67 -3.90
N GLN A 30 -7.22 13.67 -4.49
CA GLN A 30 -7.64 13.04 -5.73
C GLN A 30 -7.40 11.53 -5.66
N CYS A 31 -8.30 10.75 -6.24
CA CYS A 31 -8.19 9.30 -6.37
C CYS A 31 -7.97 8.90 -7.82
N PRO A 32 -7.30 7.77 -8.11
CA PRO A 32 -7.21 7.22 -9.46
C PRO A 32 -8.57 7.01 -10.12
N GLU A 33 -8.58 6.89 -11.45
CA GLU A 33 -9.77 6.50 -12.21
C GLU A 33 -10.37 5.21 -11.65
N HIS A 34 -11.69 5.12 -11.68
CA HIS A 34 -12.48 3.99 -11.16
C HIS A 34 -12.42 3.77 -9.65
N MET A 35 -11.77 4.67 -8.89
CA MET A 35 -11.89 4.72 -7.44
C MET A 35 -12.95 5.75 -7.01
N SER A 36 -13.44 5.61 -5.79
CA SER A 36 -14.41 6.54 -5.20
C SER A 36 -13.85 7.21 -3.95
N CYS A 37 -14.30 8.43 -3.70
CA CYS A 37 -13.86 9.25 -2.59
C CYS A 37 -14.67 8.94 -1.33
N CYS A 38 -14.01 8.54 -0.26
CA CYS A 38 -14.63 8.36 1.05
C CYS A 38 -14.03 9.28 2.09
N ARG A 39 -14.90 9.89 2.91
CA ARG A 39 -14.47 10.80 3.97
C ARG A 39 -14.23 10.04 5.27
N LEU A 40 -12.98 10.07 5.73
CA LEU A 40 -12.50 9.40 6.93
C LEU A 40 -13.00 10.09 8.21
N PHE A 41 -12.83 9.43 9.37
CA PHE A 41 -13.18 10.01 10.67
C PHE A 41 -12.34 11.25 11.02
N THR A 42 -11.09 11.30 10.56
CA THR A 42 -10.19 12.45 10.70
C THR A 42 -10.68 13.68 9.92
N GLY A 43 -11.64 13.51 9.01
CA GLY A 43 -12.14 14.56 8.11
C GLY A 43 -11.40 14.63 6.77
N GLU A 44 -10.33 13.85 6.62
CA GLU A 44 -9.55 13.67 5.39
C GLU A 44 -10.28 12.80 4.36
N TRP A 45 -9.78 12.80 3.13
CA TRP A 45 -10.30 11.98 2.04
C TRP A 45 -9.41 10.77 1.79
N GLY A 46 -10.05 9.60 1.74
CA GLY A 46 -9.45 8.36 1.28
C GLY A 46 -10.10 7.85 -0.02
N CYS A 47 -9.42 6.93 -0.67
CA CYS A 47 -9.82 6.30 -1.91
C CYS A 47 -10.30 4.88 -1.65
N CYS A 48 -11.55 4.59 -2.02
CA CYS A 48 -12.07 3.25 -2.10
C CYS A 48 -11.77 2.66 -3.49
N PRO A 49 -11.23 1.43 -3.59
CA PRO A 49 -10.87 0.82 -4.87
C PRO A 49 -12.09 0.42 -5.71
N LEU A 50 -13.30 0.49 -5.14
CA LEU A 50 -14.54 0.19 -5.83
C LEU A 50 -15.07 1.45 -6.55
N PRO A 51 -15.54 1.33 -7.80
CA PRO A 51 -16.22 2.42 -8.48
C PRO A 51 -17.59 2.66 -7.83
N ASN A 52 -18.01 3.92 -7.74
CA ASN A 52 -19.30 4.32 -7.17
C ASN A 52 -19.61 3.71 -5.79
N ALA A 53 -18.58 3.49 -4.96
CA ALA A 53 -18.76 2.85 -3.68
C ALA A 53 -19.56 3.73 -2.71
N VAL A 54 -20.27 3.08 -1.81
CA VAL A 54 -20.90 3.74 -0.66
C VAL A 54 -19.97 3.63 0.53
N CYS A 55 -19.70 4.77 1.17
CA CYS A 55 -18.83 4.81 2.34
C CYS A 55 -19.61 4.39 3.58
N CYS A 56 -19.04 3.46 4.34
CA CYS A 56 -19.67 2.96 5.54
C CYS A 56 -19.55 3.95 6.71
N GLY A 57 -20.41 3.80 7.72
CA GLY A 57 -20.51 4.75 8.84
C GLY A 57 -19.28 4.77 9.77
N ASP A 58 -18.46 3.72 9.74
CA ASP A 58 -17.17 3.63 10.40
C ASP A 58 -16.10 4.50 9.73
N LYS A 59 -16.33 4.93 8.49
CA LYS A 59 -15.45 5.81 7.70
C LYS A 59 -14.08 5.21 7.38
N GLU A 60 -13.85 3.93 7.61
CA GLU A 60 -12.63 3.21 7.25
C GLU A 60 -12.90 2.18 6.14
N HIS A 61 -14.16 1.79 5.96
CA HIS A 61 -14.60 0.82 4.97
C HIS A 61 -15.61 1.40 3.97
N CYS A 62 -15.70 0.73 2.83
CA CYS A 62 -16.63 1.01 1.75
C CYS A 62 -17.26 -0.28 1.20
N CYS A 63 -18.43 -0.12 0.60
CA CYS A 63 -19.20 -1.18 -0.05
C CYS A 63 -19.50 -0.84 -1.51
N PRO A 64 -19.71 -1.84 -2.38
CA PRO A 64 -20.10 -1.61 -3.76
C PRO A 64 -21.47 -0.92 -3.86
N GLU A 65 -21.75 -0.35 -5.03
CA GLU A 65 -22.99 0.38 -5.28
C GLU A 65 -24.24 -0.46 -4.99
N GLY A 66 -25.12 0.10 -4.15
CA GLY A 66 -26.39 -0.52 -3.76
C GLY A 66 -26.26 -1.64 -2.73
N TYR A 67 -25.10 -1.85 -2.12
CA TYR A 67 -24.97 -2.68 -0.92
C TYR A 67 -25.15 -1.84 0.35
N THR A 68 -25.59 -2.49 1.42
CA THR A 68 -25.72 -1.91 2.75
C THR A 68 -24.59 -2.41 3.64
N CYS A 69 -23.93 -1.50 4.35
CA CYS A 69 -22.85 -1.84 5.27
C CYS A 69 -23.42 -2.49 6.56
N ASP A 70 -22.97 -3.70 6.87
CA ASP A 70 -23.12 -4.35 8.18
C ASP A 70 -21.76 -4.39 8.87
N LEU A 71 -21.54 -3.44 9.78
CA LEU A 71 -20.29 -3.32 10.54
C LEU A 71 -20.13 -4.40 11.60
N ALA A 72 -21.23 -5.00 12.06
CA ALA A 72 -21.21 -6.06 13.07
C ALA A 72 -20.74 -7.38 12.44
N SER A 73 -21.26 -7.69 11.26
CA SER A 73 -20.88 -8.87 10.47
C SER A 73 -19.64 -8.64 9.60
N LYS A 74 -19.10 -7.41 9.57
CA LYS A 74 -17.99 -6.98 8.72
C LYS A 74 -18.22 -7.27 7.22
N SER A 75 -19.46 -7.12 6.78
CA SER A 75 -19.89 -7.44 5.42
C SER A 75 -20.82 -6.37 4.85
N CYS A 76 -20.83 -6.29 3.53
CA CYS A 76 -21.79 -5.55 2.73
C CYS A 76 -22.85 -6.54 2.26
N HIS A 77 -24.13 -6.20 2.40
CA HIS A 77 -25.20 -7.07 1.92
C HIS A 77 -26.16 -6.33 0.99
N LYS A 78 -26.69 -7.06 0.00
CA LYS A 78 -27.69 -6.55 -0.93
C LYS A 78 -28.74 -7.61 -1.16
N LEU A 79 -30.01 -7.21 -1.12
CA LEU A 79 -31.11 -8.09 -1.49
C LEU A 79 -31.28 -8.03 -3.01
N LEU A 80 -30.85 -9.08 -3.70
CA LEU A 80 -31.36 -9.38 -5.03
C LEU A 80 -32.71 -10.06 -4.90
N THR A 81 -33.54 -9.97 -5.93
CA THR A 81 -34.97 -10.32 -6.03
C THR A 81 -35.51 -11.34 -5.01
N LEU A 82 -34.79 -12.42 -4.68
CA LEU A 82 -35.10 -13.33 -3.55
C LEU A 82 -33.84 -13.89 -2.81
N GLN A 83 -32.65 -13.33 -3.04
CA GLN A 83 -31.39 -13.81 -2.45
C GLN A 83 -30.59 -12.66 -1.81
N LEU A 84 -30.14 -12.90 -0.58
CA LEU A 84 -29.23 -11.99 0.12
C LEU A 84 -27.81 -12.28 -0.34
N GLU A 85 -27.24 -11.36 -1.11
CA GLU A 85 -25.84 -11.41 -1.51
C GLU A 85 -25.00 -10.70 -0.47
N THR A 86 -23.91 -11.33 -0.03
CA THR A 86 -23.00 -10.78 0.98
C THR A 86 -21.57 -10.77 0.45
N VAL A 87 -20.91 -9.62 0.54
CA VAL A 87 -19.49 -9.43 0.19
C VAL A 87 -18.75 -8.82 1.38
N PRO A 88 -17.44 -9.02 1.55
CA PRO A 88 -16.70 -8.42 2.66
C PRO A 88 -16.61 -6.88 2.54
N LEU A 89 -16.45 -6.20 3.67
CA LEU A 89 -16.13 -4.76 3.70
C LEU A 89 -14.78 -4.51 3.02
N THR A 90 -14.72 -3.49 2.16
CA THR A 90 -13.47 -3.10 1.49
C THR A 90 -12.83 -1.94 2.25
N PRO A 91 -11.53 -1.99 2.56
CA PRO A 91 -10.86 -0.88 3.25
C PRO A 91 -10.68 0.33 2.32
N VAL A 92 -10.73 1.53 2.92
CA VAL A 92 -10.41 2.79 2.27
C VAL A 92 -8.90 3.05 2.40
N PHE A 93 -8.24 3.40 1.30
CA PHE A 93 -6.82 3.74 1.29
C PHE A 93 -6.64 5.25 1.42
N LEU A 94 -5.80 5.68 2.36
CA LEU A 94 -5.33 7.06 2.38
C LEU A 94 -4.42 7.29 1.17
N PRO A 95 -4.62 8.36 0.37
CA PRO A 95 -3.60 8.80 -0.57
C PRO A 95 -2.38 9.22 0.27
N ASP A 96 -1.36 8.35 0.33
CA ASP A 96 -0.09 8.55 1.04
C ASP A 96 0.39 9.99 0.83
N ASP A 97 0.57 10.74 1.91
CA ASP A 97 1.21 12.05 1.91
C ASP A 97 2.52 11.95 1.13
N GLN A 98 2.52 12.48 -0.09
CA GLN A 98 3.65 12.48 -1.02
C GLN A 98 4.75 13.46 -0.55
N SER A 99 5.13 13.46 0.73
CA SER A 99 6.19 14.34 1.24
C SER A 99 7.35 13.67 1.97
N GLN A 100 7.40 12.36 2.23
CA GLN A 100 8.63 11.69 2.70
C GLN A 100 8.78 10.28 2.12
N ARG A 101 8.95 10.18 0.80
CA ARG A 101 9.40 8.94 0.16
C ARG A 101 10.54 9.25 -0.82
N GLY A 102 11.77 9.21 -0.30
CA GLY A 102 12.88 8.66 -1.08
C GLY A 102 12.55 7.22 -1.51
N PRO A 103 13.43 6.47 -2.20
CA PRO A 103 13.13 5.10 -2.61
C PRO A 103 12.74 4.26 -1.39
N VAL A 104 11.44 4.08 -1.14
CA VAL A 104 10.99 3.20 -0.08
C VAL A 104 11.18 1.79 -0.58
N LYS A 105 12.20 1.17 -0.01
CA LYS A 105 12.29 -0.27 0.09
C LYS A 105 11.21 -0.71 1.08
N PRO A 106 10.14 -1.42 0.65
CA PRO A 106 9.15 -1.92 1.59
C PRO A 106 9.81 -3.01 2.44
N ILE A 107 9.90 -2.77 3.74
CA ILE A 107 10.34 -3.76 4.72
C ILE A 107 9.22 -3.87 5.74
N LEU A 108 8.32 -4.84 5.58
CA LEU A 108 7.68 -5.47 6.74
C LEU A 108 6.95 -6.76 6.37
N ASN A 109 7.68 -7.87 6.28
CA ASN A 109 7.08 -9.11 6.77
C ASN A 109 7.37 -9.15 8.29
N ARG A 110 6.34 -9.36 9.12
CA ARG A 110 6.49 -9.37 10.59
C ARG A 110 6.53 -10.83 11.04
N CYS A 111 7.62 -11.24 11.67
CA CYS A 111 7.81 -12.61 12.15
C CYS A 111 7.39 -12.77 13.62
N ASP A 112 7.61 -11.74 14.43
CA ASP A 112 7.21 -11.68 15.85
C ASP A 112 7.15 -10.22 16.33
N ASP A 113 6.91 -9.99 17.62
CA ASP A 113 6.99 -8.67 18.27
C ASP A 113 8.39 -8.04 18.21
N VAL A 114 9.42 -8.87 17.97
CA VAL A 114 10.84 -8.45 17.99
C VAL A 114 11.54 -8.62 16.63
N TYR A 115 10.99 -9.43 15.71
CA TYR A 115 11.70 -9.83 14.48
C TYR A 115 10.87 -9.55 13.22
N SER A 116 11.49 -8.99 12.18
CA SER A 116 10.86 -8.67 10.90
C SER A 116 11.87 -8.78 9.75
N CYS A 117 11.41 -9.18 8.56
CA CYS A 117 12.23 -9.32 7.35
C CYS A 117 11.66 -8.50 6.18
N ASN A 118 12.41 -8.46 5.08
CA ASN A 118 12.00 -7.76 3.86
C ASN A 118 10.83 -8.48 3.16
N VAL A 119 10.11 -7.78 2.28
CA VAL A 119 8.95 -8.34 1.57
C VAL A 119 9.28 -9.61 0.77
N ASP A 120 10.51 -9.71 0.24
CA ASP A 120 10.95 -10.87 -0.55
C ASP A 120 11.60 -11.99 0.29
N GLU A 121 11.67 -11.80 1.61
CA GLU A 121 12.21 -12.78 2.55
C GLU A 121 11.06 -13.57 3.20
N THR A 122 11.38 -14.71 3.81
CA THR A 122 10.47 -15.53 4.61
C THR A 122 11.03 -15.65 6.02
N CYS A 123 10.15 -15.60 7.02
CA CYS A 123 10.48 -15.80 8.41
C CYS A 123 10.83 -17.28 8.68
N CYS A 124 12.04 -17.54 9.13
CA CYS A 124 12.52 -18.86 9.55
C CYS A 124 12.80 -18.85 11.05
N ARG A 125 12.25 -19.83 11.78
CA ARG A 125 12.51 -19.97 13.21
C ARG A 125 13.90 -20.57 13.43
N THR A 126 14.76 -19.87 14.17
CA THR A 126 16.12 -20.34 14.49
C THR A 126 16.18 -21.03 15.84
N SER A 127 15.26 -20.71 16.75
CA SER A 127 15.16 -21.29 18.10
C SER A 127 13.76 -21.09 18.67
N HIS A 128 13.51 -21.59 19.89
CA HIS A 128 12.19 -21.47 20.54
C HIS A 128 11.67 -20.02 20.66
N THR A 129 12.54 -19.01 20.70
CA THR A 129 12.16 -17.59 20.85
C THR A 129 12.83 -16.67 19.83
N THR A 130 13.44 -17.23 18.79
CA THR A 130 14.30 -16.47 17.88
C THR A 130 13.93 -16.75 16.43
N TRP A 131 13.88 -15.69 15.64
CA TRP A 131 13.58 -15.73 14.21
C TRP A 131 14.75 -15.18 13.39
N GLY A 132 14.82 -15.57 12.13
CA GLY A 132 15.69 -14.96 11.13
C GLY A 132 15.09 -15.02 9.74
N CYS A 133 15.76 -14.38 8.79
CA CYS A 133 15.22 -14.12 7.46
C CYS A 133 15.85 -15.05 6.40
N CYS A 134 15.03 -15.67 5.57
CA CYS A 134 15.42 -16.60 4.51
C CYS A 134 14.95 -16.10 3.13
N LEU A 135 15.78 -16.17 2.08
CA LEU A 135 15.38 -15.84 0.70
C LEU A 135 15.04 -17.12 -0.08
N SER A 136 13.86 -17.71 0.17
CA SER A 136 13.25 -18.85 -0.58
C SER A 136 14.14 -20.12 -0.80
N PRO A 137 13.54 -21.25 -1.24
CA PRO A 137 13.31 -22.43 -0.43
C PRO A 137 14.53 -23.37 -0.23
N ASN A 138 15.74 -22.99 -0.64
CA ASN A 138 16.93 -23.85 -0.54
C ASN A 138 18.17 -23.08 -0.08
N LYS A 139 18.40 -23.19 1.24
CA LYS A 139 19.66 -23.01 1.99
C LYS A 139 19.91 -21.65 2.69
N MET A 140 19.94 -21.81 4.02
CA MET A 140 20.80 -21.15 5.02
C MET A 140 20.41 -19.75 5.51
N LEU A 141 20.37 -19.63 6.85
CA LEU A 141 20.05 -18.43 7.61
C LEU A 141 21.05 -17.31 7.29
N LEU A 142 20.60 -16.23 6.63
CA LEU A 142 21.49 -15.17 6.18
C LEU A 142 21.78 -14.13 7.27
N LYS A 143 20.81 -13.80 8.14
CA LYS A 143 20.99 -12.81 9.23
C LYS A 143 20.04 -13.01 10.42
N LEU A 144 20.56 -12.77 11.63
CA LEU A 144 19.78 -12.44 12.83
C LEU A 144 19.77 -10.92 12.96
N LYS A 145 18.61 -10.28 12.73
CA LYS A 145 18.46 -8.83 12.86
C LYS A 145 17.65 -8.55 14.14
N VAL A 146 18.34 -8.06 15.17
CA VAL A 146 17.73 -7.46 16.37
C VAL A 146 17.73 -5.95 16.15
N ILE A 147 16.60 -5.31 16.47
CA ILE A 147 16.42 -3.86 16.34
C ILE A 147 17.45 -3.21 17.28
N GLU A 148 18.46 -2.53 16.71
CA GLU A 148 19.69 -1.98 17.37
C GLU A 148 20.85 -2.96 17.63
N ALA A 149 21.41 -3.58 16.57
CA ALA A 149 22.85 -3.79 16.32
C ALA A 149 23.06 -4.73 15.12
N ASP A 150 23.75 -4.28 14.07
CA ASP A 150 24.18 -5.17 12.98
C ASP A 150 25.31 -6.11 13.45
N ILE A 151 24.99 -7.36 13.82
CA ILE A 151 25.98 -8.43 13.96
C ILE A 151 26.08 -9.17 12.62
N VAL A 152 27.08 -8.82 11.82
CA VAL A 152 27.53 -9.64 10.68
C VAL A 152 28.40 -10.76 11.24
N LEU A 153 27.82 -11.93 11.51
CA LEU A 153 28.62 -13.14 11.72
C LEU A 153 29.23 -13.55 10.38
N LYS A 154 30.44 -13.08 10.13
CA LYS A 154 31.35 -13.62 9.13
C LYS A 154 31.85 -14.95 9.69
N VAL A 155 31.27 -16.07 9.27
CA VAL A 155 31.89 -17.37 9.56
C VAL A 155 32.81 -17.70 8.40
N PRO A 156 34.13 -17.79 8.63
CA PRO A 156 35.07 -18.22 7.62
C PRO A 156 34.85 -19.70 7.31
N HIS A 157 35.22 -20.05 6.08
CA HIS A 157 35.51 -21.40 5.62
C HIS A 157 36.16 -22.28 6.70
N LEU A 158 35.90 -23.60 6.63
CA LEU A 158 36.42 -24.77 7.40
C LEU A 158 35.26 -25.44 8.19
N LEU A 159 35.00 -26.75 8.16
CA LEU A 159 35.59 -27.93 7.53
C LEU A 159 34.57 -29.09 7.63
N PHE A 160 34.63 -30.01 6.64
CA PHE A 160 33.94 -31.30 6.48
C PHE A 160 32.46 -31.30 6.07
#